data_AF-A0A7K4H1Q3-F1
#
_entry.id   AF-A0A7K4H1Q3-F1
#
_cell.length_a   1.000
_cell.length_b   1.000
_cell.length_c   1.000
_cell.angle_alpha   90.00
_cell.angle_beta   90.00
_cell.angle_gamma   90.00
#
_symmetry.space_group_name_H-M   'P 1'
#
loop_
_entity.id
_entity.type
_entity.pdbx_description
1 polymer ?
#
loop_
_entity_poly.entity_id
_entity_poly.type
_entity_poly.pdbx_seq_one_letter_code
_entity_poly.pdbx_strand_id
1 'polypeptide(L)'
;MAEPDKTPLGRMNRIDEILDEYESSIGLSKFKEKAIDDEVKKYLSMDRNQIEKLSVQECGEAALMLGGLSFHIQRCFNREMSRVNWADGLLKKTISGEELQYRGSWESQYNQAIKNNDYANDLLKLKNYAKQRADRLTYLASSAKNMSDLYKNLQMAKVMK
;
A
#
# COMPACT_ATOMS: atom_id res chain seq x y z
N MET A 1 -22.02 18.99 -12.13
CA MET A 1 -20.95 18.05 -11.72
C MET A 1 -19.75 18.89 -11.32
N ALA A 2 -19.25 18.78 -10.09
CA ALA A 2 -18.07 19.54 -9.66
C ALA A 2 -16.83 19.06 -10.46
N GLU A 3 -15.98 20.00 -10.87
CA GLU A 3 -14.70 19.68 -11.54
C GLU A 3 -13.85 18.78 -10.63
N PRO A 4 -13.19 17.74 -11.18
CA PRO A 4 -12.46 16.74 -10.37
C PRO A 4 -11.41 17.36 -9.43
N ASP A 5 -10.83 18.50 -9.79
CA ASP A 5 -9.84 19.22 -8.98
C ASP A 5 -10.39 19.91 -7.72
N LYS A 6 -11.72 20.00 -7.54
CA LYS A 6 -12.35 20.66 -6.38
C LYS A 6 -12.62 19.73 -5.20
N THR A 7 -12.52 18.41 -5.39
CA THR A 7 -12.77 17.43 -4.32
C THR A 7 -11.46 16.83 -3.79
N PRO A 8 -11.39 16.44 -2.51
CA PRO A 8 -10.23 15.74 -1.97
C PRO A 8 -9.88 14.48 -2.77
N LEU A 9 -10.89 13.68 -3.14
CA LEU A 9 -10.70 12.44 -3.88
C LEU A 9 -10.13 12.67 -5.29
N GLY A 10 -10.67 13.63 -6.03
CA GLY A 10 -10.17 13.90 -7.39
C GLY A 10 -8.74 14.44 -7.39
N ARG A 11 -8.38 15.30 -6.42
CA ARG A 11 -6.99 15.74 -6.23
C ARG A 11 -6.04 14.60 -5.88
N MET A 12 -6.48 13.68 -5.02
CA MET A 12 -5.69 12.50 -4.67
C MET A 12 -5.42 11.62 -5.90
N ASN A 13 -6.46 11.38 -6.73
CA ASN A 13 -6.33 10.57 -7.95
C ASN A 13 -5.35 11.21 -8.95
N ARG A 14 -5.37 12.53 -9.10
CA ARG A 14 -4.40 13.24 -9.95
C ARG A 14 -2.97 13.13 -9.46
N ILE A 15 -2.76 13.18 -8.15
CA ILE A 15 -1.42 12.98 -7.56
C ILE A 15 -0.95 11.56 -7.81
N ASP A 16 -1.81 10.59 -7.59
CA ASP A 16 -1.57 9.19 -7.90
C ASP A 16 -1.15 8.99 -9.37
N GLU A 17 -1.82 9.65 -10.32
CA GLU A 17 -1.46 9.62 -11.75
C GLU A 17 -0.04 10.19 -12.01
N ILE A 18 0.27 11.36 -11.44
CA ILE A 18 1.60 11.98 -11.56
C ILE A 18 2.70 11.07 -10.97
N LEU A 19 2.41 10.43 -9.83
CA LEU A 19 3.35 9.50 -9.21
C LEU A 19 3.51 8.23 -10.05
N ASP A 20 2.44 7.70 -10.64
CA ASP A 20 2.50 6.55 -11.55
C ASP A 20 3.31 6.88 -12.84
N GLU A 21 3.20 8.10 -13.35
CA GLU A 21 4.02 8.60 -14.46
C GLU A 21 5.50 8.67 -14.08
N TYR A 22 5.80 9.21 -12.89
CA TYR A 22 7.16 9.24 -12.36
C TYR A 22 7.74 7.82 -12.20
N GLU A 23 6.99 6.91 -11.58
CA GLU A 23 7.38 5.50 -11.44
C GLU A 23 7.67 4.86 -12.82
N SER A 24 6.85 5.17 -13.82
CA SER A 24 7.06 4.71 -15.20
C SER A 24 8.34 5.30 -15.82
N SER A 25 8.65 6.56 -15.54
CA SER A 25 9.86 7.23 -16.06
C SER A 25 11.17 6.62 -15.55
N ILE A 26 11.14 5.99 -14.37
CA ILE A 26 12.29 5.28 -13.78
C ILE A 26 12.30 3.78 -14.10
N GLY A 27 11.43 3.33 -15.01
CA GLY A 27 11.41 1.96 -15.51
C GLY A 27 10.51 0.99 -14.75
N LEU A 28 9.67 1.47 -13.81
CA LEU A 28 8.65 0.62 -13.21
C LEU A 28 7.47 0.45 -14.16
N SER A 29 6.85 -0.74 -14.14
CA SER A 29 5.60 -0.94 -14.86
C SER A 29 4.46 -0.14 -14.22
N LYS A 30 3.46 0.23 -15.02
CA LYS A 30 2.23 0.87 -14.55
C LYS A 30 1.65 0.08 -13.37
N PHE A 31 1.32 0.79 -12.28
CA PHE A 31 0.73 0.18 -11.10
C PHE A 31 -0.59 -0.52 -11.46
N LYS A 32 -0.78 -1.74 -10.94
CA LYS A 32 -1.99 -2.54 -11.14
C LYS A 32 -2.63 -2.79 -9.78
N GLU A 33 -3.81 -2.26 -9.52
CA GLU A 33 -4.46 -2.41 -8.20
C GLU A 33 -4.83 -3.87 -7.87
N LYS A 34 -5.14 -4.67 -8.90
CA LYS A 34 -5.26 -6.11 -8.76
C LYS A 34 -3.92 -6.75 -9.11
N ALA A 35 -3.12 -7.05 -8.11
CA ALA A 35 -2.32 -8.27 -8.19
C ALA A 35 -3.16 -9.37 -7.60
N ILE A 36 -3.27 -10.48 -8.32
CA ILE A 36 -2.96 -11.80 -7.80
C ILE A 36 -3.28 -12.73 -8.96
N ASP A 37 -2.22 -13.35 -9.46
CA ASP A 37 -2.34 -14.58 -10.24
C ASP A 37 -2.78 -15.69 -9.27
N ASP A 38 -3.75 -16.53 -9.65
CA ASP A 38 -4.25 -17.59 -8.78
C ASP A 38 -3.15 -18.57 -8.35
N GLU A 39 -2.05 -18.64 -9.12
CA GLU A 39 -0.84 -19.39 -8.79
C GLU A 39 -0.14 -18.89 -7.52
N VAL A 40 -0.12 -17.58 -7.25
CA VAL A 40 0.52 -17.04 -6.04
C VAL A 40 -0.22 -17.49 -4.78
N LYS A 41 -1.56 -17.56 -4.84
CA LYS A 41 -2.39 -18.03 -3.72
C LYS A 41 -2.07 -19.47 -3.38
N LYS A 42 -1.88 -20.32 -4.41
CA LYS A 42 -1.50 -21.73 -4.25
C LYS A 42 -0.26 -21.83 -3.34
N TYR A 43 0.84 -21.17 -3.68
CA TYR A 43 2.10 -21.26 -2.91
C TYR A 43 2.04 -20.68 -1.50
N LEU A 44 1.17 -19.68 -1.26
CA LEU A 44 0.94 -19.14 0.10
C LEU A 44 0.14 -20.08 0.99
N SER A 45 -0.72 -20.90 0.41
CA SER A 45 -1.61 -21.82 1.14
C SER A 45 -1.08 -23.24 1.30
N MET A 46 0.05 -23.56 0.68
CA MET A 46 0.61 -24.92 0.72
C MET A 46 1.07 -25.32 2.12
N ASP A 47 0.72 -26.54 2.51
CA ASP A 47 1.26 -27.17 3.70
C ASP A 47 2.66 -27.77 3.45
N ARG A 48 3.32 -28.19 4.52
CA ARG A 48 4.66 -28.78 4.46
C ARG A 48 4.75 -30.00 3.55
N ASN A 49 3.79 -30.91 3.59
CA ASN A 49 3.82 -32.15 2.79
C ASN A 49 3.71 -31.83 1.30
N GLN A 50 2.94 -30.80 0.96
CA GLN A 50 2.83 -30.30 -0.41
C GLN A 50 4.14 -29.64 -0.87
N ILE A 51 4.76 -28.82 -0.01
CA ILE A 51 6.04 -28.16 -0.30
C ILE A 51 7.16 -29.19 -0.52
N GLU A 52 7.24 -30.23 0.30
CA GLU A 52 8.28 -31.26 0.20
C GLU A 52 8.22 -32.02 -1.14
N LYS A 53 7.04 -32.14 -1.75
CA LYS A 53 6.81 -32.83 -3.03
C LYS A 53 7.13 -31.98 -4.26
N LEU A 54 7.34 -30.67 -4.10
CA LEU A 54 7.68 -29.81 -5.22
C LEU A 54 8.99 -30.23 -5.89
N SER A 55 9.01 -30.17 -7.21
CA SER A 55 10.22 -30.28 -8.02
C SER A 55 11.14 -29.08 -7.81
N VAL A 56 12.39 -29.19 -8.29
CA VAL A 56 13.36 -28.09 -8.28
C VAL A 56 12.83 -26.89 -9.06
N GLN A 57 12.19 -27.14 -10.21
CA GLN A 57 11.61 -26.11 -11.06
C GLN A 57 10.47 -25.38 -10.36
N GLU A 58 9.51 -26.13 -9.78
CA GLU A 58 8.37 -25.53 -9.06
C GLU A 58 8.81 -24.72 -7.84
N CYS A 59 9.90 -25.12 -7.15
CA CYS A 59 10.47 -24.30 -6.08
C CYS A 59 11.01 -22.96 -6.60
N GLY A 60 11.67 -22.97 -7.77
CA GLY A 60 12.15 -21.76 -8.43
C GLY A 60 11.01 -20.83 -8.87
N GLU A 61 9.96 -21.40 -9.45
CA GLU A 61 8.75 -20.68 -9.85
C GLU A 61 8.05 -20.03 -8.65
N ALA A 62 7.87 -20.79 -7.57
CA ALA A 62 7.30 -20.29 -6.31
C ALA A 62 8.13 -19.11 -5.77
N ALA A 63 9.46 -19.24 -5.75
CA ALA A 63 10.36 -18.18 -5.30
C ALA A 63 10.21 -16.91 -6.14
N LEU A 64 10.16 -17.03 -7.47
CA LEU A 64 10.00 -15.90 -8.38
C LEU A 64 8.64 -15.21 -8.18
N MET A 65 7.56 -15.98 -8.15
CA MET A 65 6.20 -15.47 -8.00
C MET A 65 5.99 -14.75 -6.66
N LEU A 66 6.46 -15.34 -5.55
CA LEU A 66 6.38 -14.73 -4.23
C LEU A 66 7.27 -13.49 -4.10
N GLY A 67 8.42 -13.48 -4.81
CA GLY A 67 9.26 -12.29 -4.92
C GLY A 67 8.55 -11.15 -5.67
N GLY A 68 7.87 -11.48 -6.77
CA GLY A 68 7.02 -10.54 -7.50
C GLY A 68 5.84 -10.02 -6.66
N LEU A 69 5.19 -10.89 -5.88
CA LEU A 69 4.15 -10.49 -4.94
C LEU A 69 4.69 -9.54 -3.87
N SER A 70 5.85 -9.85 -3.28
CA SER A 70 6.51 -8.99 -2.28
C SER A 70 6.73 -7.58 -2.82
N PHE A 71 7.29 -7.47 -4.02
CA PHE A 71 7.49 -6.20 -4.71
C PHE A 71 6.17 -5.45 -4.93
N HIS A 72 5.12 -6.15 -5.38
CA HIS A 72 3.81 -5.56 -5.59
C HIS A 72 3.18 -5.04 -4.28
N ILE A 73 3.21 -5.84 -3.20
CA ILE A 73 2.70 -5.44 -1.88
C ILE A 73 3.44 -4.19 -1.38
N GLN A 74 4.76 -4.13 -1.58
CA GLN A 74 5.54 -2.94 -1.20
C GLN A 74 5.08 -1.69 -1.95
N ARG A 75 4.78 -1.80 -3.25
CA ARG A 75 4.22 -0.68 -4.03
C ARG A 75 2.85 -0.26 -3.52
N CYS A 76 1.97 -1.21 -3.23
CA CYS A 76 0.67 -0.91 -2.61
C CYS A 76 0.83 -0.16 -1.29
N PHE A 77 1.70 -0.64 -0.41
CA PHE A 77 2.00 0.03 0.86
C PHE A 77 2.52 1.46 0.66
N ASN A 78 3.50 1.63 -0.23
CA ASN A 78 4.09 2.94 -0.52
C ASN A 78 3.04 3.92 -1.06
N ARG A 79 2.14 3.45 -1.94
CA ARG A 79 1.04 4.26 -2.46
C ARG A 79 0.09 4.71 -1.37
N GLU A 80 -0.34 3.80 -0.49
CA GLU A 80 -1.22 4.18 0.63
C GLU A 80 -0.52 5.14 1.61
N MET A 81 0.76 4.92 1.90
CA MET A 81 1.52 5.84 2.75
C MET A 81 1.69 7.23 2.11
N SER A 82 1.89 7.30 0.79
CA SER A 82 1.91 8.57 0.05
C SER A 82 0.58 9.33 0.22
N ARG A 83 -0.56 8.62 0.06
CA ARG A 83 -1.90 9.20 0.27
C ARG A 83 -2.11 9.70 1.69
N VAL A 84 -1.66 8.94 2.70
CA VAL A 84 -1.70 9.36 4.11
C VAL A 84 -0.91 10.65 4.32
N ASN A 85 0.33 10.70 3.84
CA ASN A 85 1.22 11.84 4.02
C ASN A 85 0.68 13.09 3.30
N TRP A 86 0.18 12.91 2.08
CA TRP A 86 -0.46 13.98 1.33
C TRP A 86 -1.70 14.53 2.05
N ALA A 87 -2.61 13.65 2.46
CA ALA A 87 -3.85 14.05 3.12
C ALA A 87 -3.57 14.72 4.46
N ASP A 88 -2.61 14.22 5.26
CA ASP A 88 -2.20 14.85 6.52
C ASP A 88 -1.61 16.25 6.32
N GLY A 89 -0.73 16.40 5.32
CA GLY A 89 -0.13 17.68 4.99
C GLY A 89 -1.15 18.71 4.49
N LEU A 90 -2.13 18.27 3.71
CA LEU A 90 -3.19 19.15 3.22
C LEU A 90 -4.19 19.50 4.33
N LEU A 91 -4.57 18.54 5.18
CA LEU A 91 -5.49 18.73 6.30
C LEU A 91 -4.99 19.81 7.26
N LYS A 92 -3.69 19.76 7.64
CA LYS A 92 -3.04 20.79 8.46
C LYS A 92 -3.09 22.18 7.83
N LYS A 93 -2.92 22.28 6.51
CA LYS A 93 -3.00 23.55 5.79
C LYS A 93 -4.44 24.05 5.69
N THR A 94 -5.40 23.16 5.47
CA THR A 94 -6.81 23.51 5.27
C THR A 94 -7.41 24.17 6.51
N ILE A 95 -7.11 23.66 7.70
CA ILE A 95 -7.71 24.18 8.94
C ILE A 95 -6.85 25.24 9.63
N SER A 96 -5.66 25.55 9.11
CA SER A 96 -4.66 26.38 9.80
C SER A 96 -5.23 27.75 10.20
N GLY A 97 -5.17 28.06 11.49
CA GLY A 97 -5.72 29.28 12.09
C GLY A 97 -7.19 29.16 12.51
N GLU A 98 -7.96 28.24 11.94
CA GLU A 98 -9.33 27.95 12.39
C GLU A 98 -9.31 27.21 13.73
N GLU A 99 -8.31 26.36 13.98
CA GLU A 99 -8.19 25.61 15.24
C GLU A 99 -8.10 26.54 16.46
N LEU A 100 -7.49 27.71 16.29
CA LEU A 100 -7.29 28.70 17.37
C LEU A 100 -8.59 29.34 17.85
N GLN A 101 -9.68 29.20 17.09
CA GLN A 101 -11.00 29.70 17.48
C GLN A 101 -11.67 28.81 18.53
N TYR A 102 -11.22 27.57 18.67
CA TYR A 102 -11.77 26.60 19.61
C TYR A 102 -10.99 26.58 20.91
N ARG A 103 -11.64 26.16 22.00
CA ARG A 103 -11.02 25.97 23.32
C ARG A 103 -10.77 24.50 23.60
N GLY A 104 -9.73 24.20 24.39
CA GLY A 104 -9.38 22.85 24.83
C GLY A 104 -7.94 22.48 24.53
N SER A 105 -7.62 21.17 24.60
CA SER A 105 -6.32 20.66 24.14
C SER A 105 -6.14 20.89 22.64
N TRP A 106 -4.89 20.88 22.17
CA TRP A 106 -4.58 21.00 20.74
C TRP A 106 -5.36 19.97 19.91
N GLU A 107 -5.44 18.72 20.36
CA GLU A 107 -6.18 17.66 19.66
C GLU A 107 -7.69 17.94 19.60
N SER A 108 -8.28 18.46 20.68
CA SER A 108 -9.69 18.85 20.70
C SER A 108 -9.98 20.01 19.74
N GLN A 109 -9.12 21.03 19.74
CA GLN A 109 -9.22 22.18 18.84
C GLN A 109 -9.11 21.75 17.37
N TYR A 110 -8.10 20.93 17.07
CA TYR A 110 -7.86 20.34 15.76
C TYR A 110 -9.06 19.53 15.24
N ASN A 111 -9.61 18.64 16.07
CA ASN A 111 -10.77 17.83 15.71
C ASN A 111 -12.05 18.66 15.51
N GLN A 112 -12.24 19.73 16.29
CA GLN A 112 -13.36 20.65 16.12
C GLN A 112 -13.27 21.43 14.80
N ALA A 113 -12.09 21.94 14.47
CA ALA A 113 -11.87 22.64 13.19
C ALA A 113 -12.16 21.72 11.99
N ILE A 114 -11.68 20.48 12.03
CA ILE A 114 -12.00 19.49 10.97
C ILE A 114 -13.50 19.19 10.90
N LYS A 115 -14.16 19.05 12.05
CA LYS A 115 -15.59 18.73 12.10
C LYS A 115 -16.46 19.82 11.47
N ASN A 116 -16.04 21.08 11.57
CA ASN A 116 -16.79 22.22 11.05
C ASN A 116 -16.39 22.61 9.60
N ASN A 117 -15.52 21.83 8.95
CA ASN A 117 -15.06 22.04 7.59
C ASN A 117 -15.26 20.76 6.76
N ASP A 118 -16.27 20.75 5.89
CA ASP A 118 -16.66 19.56 5.11
C ASP A 118 -15.49 19.00 4.27
N TYR A 119 -14.69 19.87 3.66
CA TYR A 119 -13.54 19.48 2.86
C TYR A 119 -12.44 18.83 3.73
N ALA A 120 -12.19 19.37 4.92
CA ALA A 120 -11.26 18.78 5.89
C ALA A 120 -11.78 17.44 6.42
N ASN A 121 -13.08 17.32 6.64
CA ASN A 121 -13.71 16.08 7.08
C ASN A 121 -13.52 14.95 6.05
N ASP A 122 -13.72 15.26 4.76
CA ASP A 122 -13.51 14.29 3.68
C ASP A 122 -12.03 13.92 3.50
N LEU A 123 -11.10 14.88 3.68
CA LEU A 123 -9.67 14.58 3.74
C LEU A 123 -9.33 13.63 4.89
N LEU A 124 -9.91 13.82 6.07
CA LEU A 124 -9.70 12.95 7.22
C LEU A 124 -10.19 11.52 6.94
N LYS A 125 -11.36 11.36 6.28
CA LYS A 125 -11.85 10.03 5.86
C LYS A 125 -10.88 9.34 4.91
N LEU A 126 -10.39 10.06 3.89
CA LEU A 126 -9.42 9.51 2.93
C LEU A 126 -8.12 9.11 3.62
N LYS A 127 -7.58 9.98 4.48
CA LYS A 127 -6.39 9.69 5.29
C LYS A 127 -6.57 8.42 6.11
N ASN A 128 -7.68 8.32 6.84
CA ASN A 128 -7.94 7.18 7.73
C ASN A 128 -8.09 5.87 6.95
N TYR A 129 -8.79 5.91 5.81
CA TYR A 129 -8.96 4.74 4.95
C TYR A 129 -7.62 4.27 4.36
N ALA A 130 -6.81 5.18 3.81
CA ALA A 130 -5.48 4.87 3.31
C ALA A 130 -4.56 4.34 4.43
N LYS A 131 -4.62 4.95 5.62
CA LYS A 131 -3.83 4.52 6.79
C LYS A 131 -4.17 3.10 7.21
N GLN A 132 -5.46 2.75 7.29
CA GLN A 132 -5.89 1.39 7.59
C GLN A 132 -5.37 0.38 6.56
N ARG A 133 -5.42 0.72 5.26
CA ARG A 133 -4.85 -0.14 4.21
C ARG A 133 -3.33 -0.29 4.36
N ALA A 134 -2.60 0.79 4.59
CA ALA A 134 -1.16 0.73 4.84
C ALA A 134 -0.84 -0.14 6.06
N ASP A 135 -1.56 0.04 7.17
CA ASP A 135 -1.37 -0.73 8.40
C ASP A 135 -1.58 -2.23 8.21
N ARG A 136 -2.56 -2.60 7.37
CA ARG A 136 -2.80 -4.00 6.98
C ARG A 136 -1.69 -4.59 6.12
N LEU A 137 -1.00 -3.77 5.33
CA LEU A 137 0.10 -4.19 4.46
C LEU A 137 1.47 -4.15 5.16
N THR A 138 1.56 -3.50 6.32
CA THR A 138 2.80 -3.41 7.10
C THR A 138 3.42 -4.79 7.31
N TYR A 139 4.72 -4.88 7.01
CA TYR A 139 5.53 -6.11 7.05
C TYR A 139 5.15 -7.24 6.07
N LEU A 140 4.00 -7.18 5.39
CA LEU A 140 3.58 -8.25 4.46
C LEU A 140 4.52 -8.40 3.27
N ALA A 141 5.09 -7.31 2.76
CA ALA A 141 6.09 -7.36 1.69
C ALA A 141 7.32 -8.18 2.14
N SER A 142 7.84 -7.90 3.34
CA SER A 142 8.97 -8.64 3.92
C SER A 142 8.63 -10.09 4.19
N SER A 143 7.43 -10.38 4.72
CA SER A 143 6.97 -11.75 4.94
C SER A 143 6.89 -12.56 3.63
N ALA A 144 6.36 -11.97 2.55
CA ALA A 144 6.33 -12.59 1.24
C ALA A 144 7.74 -12.80 0.66
N LYS A 145 8.65 -11.84 0.88
CA LYS A 145 10.05 -11.99 0.48
C LYS A 145 10.74 -13.14 1.22
N ASN A 146 10.52 -13.27 2.52
CA ASN A 146 11.06 -14.35 3.31
C ASN A 146 10.57 -15.72 2.81
N MET A 147 9.28 -15.84 2.45
CA MET A 147 8.77 -17.06 1.82
C MET A 147 9.41 -17.35 0.47
N SER A 148 9.61 -16.32 -0.36
CA SER A 148 10.36 -16.45 -1.62
C SER A 148 11.78 -17.01 -1.38
N ASP A 149 12.49 -16.50 -0.38
CA ASP A 149 13.83 -16.97 -0.04
C ASP A 149 13.84 -18.41 0.52
N LEU A 150 12.80 -18.82 1.26
CA LEU A 150 12.65 -20.20 1.71
C LEU A 150 12.51 -21.18 0.54
N TYR A 151 11.68 -20.85 -0.46
CA TYR A 151 11.56 -21.68 -1.67
C TYR A 151 12.86 -21.73 -2.47
N LYS A 152 13.62 -20.62 -2.55
CA LYS A 152 14.94 -20.59 -3.17
C LYS A 152 15.94 -21.49 -2.44
N ASN A 153 15.94 -21.48 -1.11
CA ASN A 153 16.80 -22.37 -0.32
C ASN A 153 16.41 -23.84 -0.49
N LEU A 154 15.11 -24.14 -0.56
CA LEU A 154 14.61 -25.49 -0.82
C LEU A 154 15.02 -25.99 -2.21
N GLN A 155 14.95 -25.12 -3.22
CA GLN A 155 15.44 -25.41 -4.57
C GLN A 155 16.91 -25.83 -4.53
N MET A 156 17.78 -25.05 -3.89
CA MET A 156 19.21 -25.36 -3.77
C MET A 156 19.45 -26.69 -3.03
N ALA A 157 18.73 -26.92 -1.94
CA ALA A 157 18.84 -28.15 -1.16
C ALA A 157 18.43 -29.40 -1.96
N LYS A 158 17.47 -29.27 -2.89
CA LYS A 158 17.02 -30.37 -3.76
C LYS A 158 18.00 -30.64 -4.91
N VAL A 159 18.73 -29.63 -5.39
CA VAL A 159 19.77 -29.79 -6.44
C VAL A 159 21.02 -30.48 -5.90
N MET A 160 21.33 -30.26 -4.63
CA MET A 160 22.53 -30.83 -3.97
C MET A 160 22.34 -32.27 -3.47
N LYS A 161 21.13 -32.83 -3.57
CA LYS A 161 20.83 -34.22 -3.25
C LYS A 161 20.95 -35.09 -4.49
#